data_AF-A0A514WYK4-F1
#
_entry.id   AF-A0A514WYK4-F1
#
_cell.length_a   1.000
_cell.length_b   1.000
_cell.length_c   1.000
_cell.angle_alpha   90.00
_cell.angle_beta   90.00
_cell.angle_gamma   90.00
#
_symmetry.space_group_name_H-M   'P 1'
#
loop_
_entity.id
_entity.type
_entity.pdbx_description
1 polymer ?
#
loop_
_entity_poly.entity_id
_entity_poly.type
_entity_poly.pdbx_seq_one_letter_code
_entity_poly.pdbx_strand_id
1 'polypeptide(L)'
;MKTLSLFLASLFASSAFAGGFNGSISYTDKERAQHAAGIQTVMSAASECLQADLEHHRKFYAQFGVSPYYGSASAFSKLSPAARREELRKLGVNPALADEMQPTSCIGLAMKCLEKGFTAAGQTNLWPRLRNFADANDMDGTALQAGLRELGWKVLYWNPDVTKNKDWDAKEKANDYFNKKRFWGYHEYRWSTVQNSRTYMYNKVDDITTLVNFGMNPPAKFKDIPFFIGTAHTGYHVFPGAFGKVIEGHSTRAITDSQTVESSDFNPLANGGGPRGAYKSGLMAIPPGYLQ
;
A
#
# COMPACT_ATOMS: atom_id res chain seq x y z
N MET A 1 -61.27 19.57 1.53
CA MET A 1 -60.35 18.82 0.63
C MET A 1 -58.97 18.82 1.27
N LYS A 2 -58.56 17.69 1.88
CA LYS A 2 -57.22 17.52 2.47
C LYS A 2 -56.42 16.65 1.51
N THR A 3 -55.42 17.24 0.87
CA THR A 3 -54.50 16.57 -0.04
C THR A 3 -53.54 15.69 0.77
N LEU A 4 -53.65 14.38 0.54
CA LEU A 4 -52.79 13.34 1.10
C LEU A 4 -51.53 13.28 0.24
N SER A 5 -50.43 13.88 0.70
CA SER A 5 -49.13 13.78 0.02
C SER A 5 -48.50 12.42 0.34
N LEU A 6 -48.51 11.53 -0.67
CA LEU A 6 -47.73 10.30 -0.69
C LEU A 6 -46.23 10.65 -0.63
N PHE A 7 -45.56 10.30 0.46
CA PHE A 7 -44.10 10.23 0.50
C PHE A 7 -43.66 8.97 -0.25
N LEU A 8 -43.22 9.13 -1.50
CA LEU A 8 -42.43 8.11 -2.19
C LEU A 8 -41.06 8.05 -1.50
N ALA A 9 -40.86 7.03 -0.66
CA ALA A 9 -39.54 6.66 -0.18
C ALA A 9 -38.73 6.10 -1.37
N SER A 10 -37.98 6.98 -2.04
CA SER A 10 -36.99 6.57 -3.04
C SER A 10 -35.83 5.87 -2.34
N LEU A 11 -35.94 4.55 -2.22
CA LEU A 11 -34.85 3.63 -1.91
C LEU A 11 -33.82 3.68 -3.05
N PHE A 12 -32.93 4.67 -3.03
CA PHE A 12 -31.66 4.58 -3.74
C PHE A 12 -30.71 3.71 -2.92
N ALA A 13 -30.98 2.40 -2.90
CA ALA A 13 -29.98 1.40 -2.55
C ALA A 13 -28.91 1.45 -3.66
N SER A 14 -27.85 2.22 -3.43
CA SER A 14 -26.70 2.23 -4.32
C SER A 14 -25.96 0.90 -4.15
N SER A 15 -26.21 -0.02 -5.09
CA SER A 15 -25.63 -1.36 -5.25
C SER A 15 -24.12 -1.37 -5.60
N ALA A 16 -23.37 -0.38 -5.13
CA ALA A 16 -21.95 -0.19 -5.47
C ALA A 16 -20.96 -1.10 -4.70
N PHE A 17 -21.45 -2.10 -3.96
CA PHE A 17 -20.61 -3.02 -3.17
C PHE A 17 -20.82 -4.51 -3.52
N ALA A 18 -21.48 -4.81 -4.65
CA ALA A 18 -21.74 -6.19 -5.06
C ALA A 18 -20.63 -6.83 -5.93
N GLY A 19 -19.55 -6.11 -6.25
CA GLY A 19 -18.43 -6.67 -7.01
C GLY A 19 -17.33 -7.17 -6.08
N GLY A 20 -17.10 -8.47 -5.98
CA GLY A 20 -15.91 -9.02 -5.33
C GLY A 20 -14.64 -8.77 -6.15
N PHE A 21 -13.53 -9.43 -5.80
CA PHE A 21 -12.33 -9.42 -6.63
C PHE A 21 -12.60 -10.01 -8.02
N ASN A 22 -11.90 -9.49 -9.02
CA ASN A 22 -11.84 -10.08 -10.35
C ASN A 22 -11.02 -11.38 -10.29
N GLY A 23 -11.72 -12.50 -10.39
CA GLY A 23 -11.13 -13.84 -10.27
C GLY A 23 -10.98 -14.31 -8.83
N SER A 24 -10.28 -15.42 -8.63
CA SER A 24 -9.97 -15.98 -7.32
C SER A 24 -8.53 -16.45 -7.26
N ILE A 25 -8.01 -16.52 -6.05
CA ILE A 25 -6.69 -17.07 -5.76
C ILE A 25 -6.84 -18.03 -4.59
N SER A 26 -6.16 -19.17 -4.68
CA SER A 26 -6.11 -20.18 -3.62
C SER A 26 -4.84 -20.98 -3.78
N TYR A 27 -4.29 -21.48 -2.69
CA TYR A 27 -3.10 -22.33 -2.71
C TYR A 27 -3.43 -23.69 -2.11
N THR A 28 -2.72 -24.73 -2.55
CA THR A 28 -2.81 -26.06 -1.92
C THR A 28 -2.10 -26.06 -0.57
N ASP A 29 -2.38 -27.04 0.28
CA ASP A 29 -1.66 -27.20 1.56
C ASP A 29 -0.14 -27.37 1.34
N LYS A 30 0.24 -28.08 0.27
CA LYS A 30 1.65 -28.25 -0.11
C LYS A 30 2.30 -26.92 -0.46
N GLU A 31 1.62 -26.07 -1.23
CA GLU A 31 2.12 -24.74 -1.59
C GLU A 31 2.23 -23.81 -0.37
N ARG A 32 1.23 -23.84 0.54
CA ARG A 32 1.30 -23.10 1.81
C ARG A 32 2.45 -23.59 2.68
N ALA A 33 2.65 -24.90 2.79
CA ALA A 33 3.77 -25.47 3.56
C ALA A 33 5.13 -25.10 2.95
N GLN A 34 5.25 -25.14 1.61
CA GLN A 34 6.45 -24.66 0.91
C GLN A 34 6.69 -23.16 1.19
N HIS A 35 5.64 -22.34 1.15
CA HIS A 35 5.75 -20.92 1.44
C HIS A 35 6.22 -20.67 2.88
N ALA A 36 5.59 -21.34 3.85
CA ALA A 36 5.94 -21.24 5.26
C ALA A 36 7.39 -21.68 5.52
N ALA A 37 7.87 -22.73 4.86
CA ALA A 37 9.27 -23.17 4.98
C ALA A 37 10.27 -22.14 4.42
N GLY A 38 9.88 -21.41 3.37
CA GLY A 38 10.72 -20.37 2.74
C GLY A 38 10.53 -18.96 3.29
N ILE A 39 9.63 -18.74 4.26
CA ILE A 39 9.18 -17.38 4.62
C ILE A 39 10.33 -16.46 5.07
N GLN A 40 11.30 -16.98 5.82
CA GLN A 40 12.43 -16.18 6.28
C GLN A 40 13.29 -15.68 5.11
N THR A 41 13.52 -16.53 4.09
CA THR A 41 14.21 -16.13 2.86
C THR A 41 13.42 -15.08 2.08
N VAL A 42 12.10 -15.24 1.96
CA VAL A 42 11.24 -14.25 1.30
C VAL A 42 11.36 -12.90 2.02
N MET A 43 11.28 -12.90 3.35
CA MET A 43 11.30 -11.66 4.16
C MET A 43 12.66 -10.98 4.15
N SER A 44 13.76 -11.73 4.27
CA SER A 44 15.12 -11.16 4.18
C SER A 44 15.34 -10.49 2.83
N ALA A 45 15.14 -11.22 1.73
CA ALA A 45 15.41 -10.70 0.39
C ALA A 45 14.46 -9.54 -0.02
N ALA A 46 13.20 -9.57 0.43
CA ALA A 46 12.27 -8.46 0.21
C ALA A 46 12.64 -7.22 1.04
N SER A 47 13.07 -7.39 2.29
CA SER A 47 13.54 -6.28 3.13
C SER A 47 14.83 -5.66 2.58
N GLU A 48 15.80 -6.48 2.16
CA GLU A 48 17.05 -6.05 1.53
C GLU A 48 16.79 -5.30 0.22
N CYS A 49 15.79 -5.73 -0.56
CA CYS A 49 15.34 -5.00 -1.75
C CYS A 49 14.91 -3.57 -1.42
N LEU A 50 14.05 -3.39 -0.42
CA LEU A 50 13.56 -2.05 -0.03
C LEU A 50 14.70 -1.16 0.44
N GLN A 51 15.57 -1.69 1.29
CA GLN A 51 16.71 -0.94 1.83
C GLN A 51 17.69 -0.56 0.71
N ALA A 52 17.97 -1.48 -0.22
CA ALA A 52 18.85 -1.21 -1.35
C ALA A 52 18.30 -0.12 -2.27
N ASP A 53 17.00 -0.15 -2.58
CA ASP A 53 16.36 0.89 -3.41
C ASP A 53 16.38 2.27 -2.70
N LEU A 54 16.10 2.30 -1.39
CA LEU A 54 16.18 3.54 -0.60
C LEU A 54 17.61 4.10 -0.52
N GLU A 55 18.59 3.23 -0.31
CA GLU A 55 20.01 3.61 -0.26
C GLU A 55 20.50 4.10 -1.62
N HIS A 56 20.14 3.41 -2.70
CA HIS A 56 20.47 3.81 -4.06
C HIS A 56 19.86 5.18 -4.38
N HIS A 57 18.57 5.39 -4.08
CA HIS A 57 17.90 6.69 -4.22
C HIS A 57 18.66 7.80 -3.51
N ARG A 58 18.99 7.60 -2.22
CA ARG A 58 19.68 8.62 -1.41
C ARG A 58 21.04 8.98 -1.97
N LYS A 59 21.85 7.98 -2.34
CA LYS A 59 23.19 8.20 -2.90
C LYS A 59 23.12 8.93 -4.25
N PHE A 60 22.25 8.45 -5.13
CA PHE A 60 22.07 9.02 -6.46
C PHE A 60 21.55 10.46 -6.40
N TYR A 61 20.55 10.73 -5.55
CA TYR A 61 20.03 12.08 -5.34
C TYR A 61 21.07 13.03 -4.75
N ALA A 62 21.86 12.57 -3.77
CA ALA A 62 22.95 13.38 -3.20
C ALA A 62 24.02 13.73 -4.24
N GLN A 63 24.27 12.85 -5.21
CA GLN A 63 25.27 13.05 -6.25
C GLN A 63 24.77 13.93 -7.40
N PHE A 64 23.51 13.75 -7.83
CA PHE A 64 23.00 14.34 -9.08
C PHE A 64 21.86 15.35 -8.90
N GLY A 65 21.31 15.50 -7.69
CA GLY A 65 20.16 16.38 -7.42
C GLY A 65 18.83 15.91 -8.02
N VAL A 66 18.81 14.71 -8.61
CA VAL A 66 17.62 14.05 -9.14
C VAL A 66 17.56 12.60 -8.66
N SER A 67 16.36 12.05 -8.58
CA SER A 67 16.08 10.67 -8.21
C SER A 67 16.42 9.71 -9.35
N PRO A 68 17.00 8.52 -9.09
CA PRO A 68 17.13 7.47 -10.10
C PRO A 68 15.77 6.83 -10.41
N TYR A 69 14.75 7.14 -9.62
CA TYR A 69 13.38 6.68 -9.83
C TYR A 69 12.48 7.84 -10.29
N TYR A 70 11.49 7.56 -11.13
CA TYR A 70 10.45 8.51 -11.49
C TYR A 70 9.07 7.94 -11.21
N GLY A 71 8.16 8.76 -10.68
CA GLY A 71 6.79 8.32 -10.40
C GLY A 71 6.09 7.85 -11.68
N SER A 72 5.46 6.67 -11.66
CA SER A 72 4.82 6.08 -12.84
C SER A 72 3.68 6.93 -13.42
N ALA A 73 3.07 7.81 -12.63
CA ALA A 73 2.05 8.76 -13.02
C ALA A 73 2.56 10.22 -13.14
N SER A 74 3.87 10.45 -13.00
CA SER A 74 4.48 11.78 -13.12
C SER A 74 4.46 12.32 -14.56
N ALA A 75 4.75 13.60 -14.75
CA ALA A 75 4.94 14.16 -16.08
C ALA A 75 6.14 13.51 -16.80
N PHE A 76 7.20 13.19 -16.07
CA PHE A 76 8.43 12.60 -16.59
C PHE A 76 8.19 11.20 -17.20
N SER A 77 7.30 10.39 -16.59
CA SER A 77 7.00 9.04 -17.10
C SER A 77 6.38 9.07 -18.51
N LYS A 78 5.64 10.14 -18.84
CA LYS A 78 4.96 10.33 -20.12
C LYS A 78 5.87 10.83 -21.24
N LEU A 79 7.09 11.26 -20.91
CA LEU A 79 8.06 11.74 -21.89
C LEU A 79 8.65 10.58 -22.69
N SER A 80 8.91 10.81 -23.98
CA SER A 80 9.72 9.91 -24.81
C SER A 80 11.15 9.85 -24.29
N PRO A 81 11.94 8.80 -24.63
CA PRO A 81 13.34 8.71 -24.22
C PRO A 81 14.17 9.97 -24.56
N ALA A 82 13.99 10.54 -25.76
CA ALA A 82 14.68 11.77 -26.17
C ALA A 82 14.25 12.98 -25.33
N ALA A 83 12.95 13.10 -25.02
CA ALA A 83 12.44 14.18 -24.19
C ALA A 83 12.89 14.08 -22.72
N ARG A 84 13.08 12.87 -22.18
CA ARG A 84 13.67 12.67 -20.84
C ARG A 84 15.11 13.16 -20.78
N ARG A 85 15.91 12.86 -21.80
CA ARG A 85 17.30 13.36 -21.93
C ARG A 85 17.35 14.88 -21.99
N GLU A 86 16.43 15.49 -22.74
CA GLU A 86 16.30 16.94 -22.81
C GLU A 86 15.89 17.54 -21.46
N GLU A 87 14.98 16.91 -20.73
CA GLU A 87 14.58 17.36 -19.40
C GLU A 87 15.75 17.35 -18.41
N LEU A 88 16.56 16.29 -18.41
CA LEU A 88 17.79 16.24 -17.60
C LEU A 88 18.79 17.32 -18.02
N ARG A 89 18.93 17.59 -19.33
CA ARG A 89 19.79 18.67 -19.85
C ARG A 89 19.36 20.03 -19.29
N LYS A 90 18.06 20.32 -19.26
CA LYS A 90 17.50 21.57 -18.70
C LYS A 90 17.77 21.71 -17.20
N LEU A 91 17.82 20.59 -16.48
CA LEU A 91 18.16 20.55 -15.05
C LEU A 91 19.68 20.66 -14.80
N GLY A 92 20.51 20.74 -15.85
CA GLY A 92 21.96 20.76 -15.71
C GLY A 92 22.56 19.40 -15.33
N VAL A 93 21.81 18.31 -15.53
CA VAL A 93 22.19 16.95 -15.18
C VAL A 93 22.61 16.19 -16.45
N ASN A 94 23.54 15.23 -16.31
CA ASN A 94 24.00 14.42 -17.43
C ASN A 94 22.80 13.69 -18.10
N PRO A 95 22.49 13.96 -19.39
CA PRO A 95 21.36 13.35 -20.08
C PRO A 95 21.44 11.82 -20.19
N ALA A 96 22.63 11.23 -20.12
CA ALA A 96 22.82 9.78 -20.16
C ALA A 96 22.15 9.07 -18.97
N LEU A 97 21.97 9.76 -17.84
CA LEU A 97 21.30 9.20 -16.67
C LEU A 97 19.85 8.79 -16.94
N ALA A 98 19.20 9.32 -17.99
CA ALA A 98 17.85 8.89 -18.38
C ALA A 98 17.76 7.38 -18.68
N ASP A 99 18.87 6.75 -19.09
CA ASP A 99 18.91 5.32 -19.40
C ASP A 99 18.99 4.45 -18.13
N GLU A 100 19.43 5.02 -17.01
CA GLU A 100 19.53 4.36 -15.71
C GLU A 100 18.24 4.51 -14.88
N MET A 101 17.41 5.51 -15.22
CA MET A 101 16.23 5.84 -14.43
C MET A 101 15.10 4.82 -14.60
N GLN A 102 14.44 4.48 -13.48
CA GLN A 102 13.38 3.46 -13.43
C GLN A 102 12.04 4.03 -12.96
N PRO A 103 10.90 3.53 -13.46
CA PRO A 103 9.60 3.90 -12.91
C PRO A 103 9.46 3.37 -11.47
N THR A 104 8.78 4.13 -10.61
CA THR A 104 8.39 3.69 -9.27
C THR A 104 6.94 4.09 -8.94
N SER A 105 6.33 3.35 -8.04
CA SER A 105 5.03 3.66 -7.45
C SER A 105 4.90 2.96 -6.10
N CYS A 106 3.90 3.37 -5.33
CA CYS A 106 3.58 2.83 -4.02
C CYS A 106 3.47 1.29 -4.05
N ILE A 107 2.59 0.74 -4.89
CA ILE A 107 2.47 -0.71 -5.08
C ILE A 107 3.60 -1.31 -5.92
N GLY A 108 4.17 -0.57 -6.87
CA GLY A 108 5.23 -1.07 -7.74
C GLY A 108 6.48 -1.49 -6.96
N LEU A 109 6.88 -0.67 -5.97
CA LEU A 109 8.00 -1.01 -5.08
C LEU A 109 7.69 -2.24 -4.22
N ALA A 110 6.47 -2.33 -3.68
CA ALA A 110 6.03 -3.50 -2.90
C ALA A 110 6.09 -4.79 -3.73
N MET A 111 5.56 -4.76 -4.96
CA MET A 111 5.53 -5.91 -5.86
C MET A 111 6.94 -6.32 -6.29
N LYS A 112 7.80 -5.36 -6.67
CA LYS A 112 9.21 -5.62 -7.02
C LYS A 112 9.94 -6.36 -5.90
N CYS A 113 9.77 -5.92 -4.65
CA CYS A 113 10.49 -6.52 -3.54
C CYS A 113 9.91 -7.85 -3.08
N LEU A 114 8.58 -8.04 -3.17
CA LEU A 114 7.97 -9.36 -3.01
C LEU A 114 8.49 -10.34 -4.08
N GLU A 115 8.53 -9.94 -5.36
CA GLU A 115 9.07 -10.77 -6.46
C GLU A 115 10.48 -11.28 -6.15
N LYS A 116 11.36 -10.38 -5.68
CA LYS A 116 12.72 -10.74 -5.28
C LYS A 116 12.71 -11.75 -4.13
N GLY A 117 11.86 -11.55 -3.11
CA GLY A 117 11.69 -12.46 -1.99
C GLY A 117 11.26 -13.87 -2.41
N PHE A 118 10.17 -13.96 -3.19
CA PHE A 118 9.64 -15.23 -3.66
C PHE A 118 10.63 -15.96 -4.57
N THR A 119 11.30 -15.24 -5.47
CA THR A 119 12.33 -15.80 -6.35
C THR A 119 13.51 -16.35 -5.54
N ALA A 120 14.00 -15.60 -4.54
CA ALA A 120 15.09 -16.04 -3.68
C ALA A 120 14.75 -17.31 -2.88
N ALA A 121 13.49 -17.49 -2.50
CA ALA A 121 13.01 -18.68 -1.81
C ALA A 121 12.66 -19.86 -2.76
N GLY A 122 12.94 -19.74 -4.07
CA GLY A 122 12.62 -20.78 -5.06
C GLY A 122 11.12 -20.94 -5.33
N GLN A 123 10.31 -19.95 -5.01
CA GLN A 123 8.85 -19.97 -5.13
C GLN A 123 8.37 -19.31 -6.44
N THR A 124 9.09 -19.59 -7.53
CA THR A 124 8.85 -19.00 -8.86
C THR A 124 7.53 -19.43 -9.49
N ASN A 125 6.87 -20.47 -8.96
CA ASN A 125 5.52 -20.88 -9.33
C ASN A 125 4.42 -20.13 -8.56
N LEU A 126 4.70 -19.65 -7.34
CA LEU A 126 3.70 -18.98 -6.48
C LEU A 126 3.57 -17.49 -6.84
N TRP A 127 4.70 -16.83 -7.08
CA TRP A 127 4.73 -15.39 -7.34
C TRP A 127 3.91 -14.96 -8.58
N PRO A 128 4.04 -15.59 -9.77
CA PRO A 128 3.25 -15.19 -10.93
C PRO A 128 1.74 -15.28 -10.68
N ARG A 129 1.28 -16.23 -9.86
CA ARG A 129 -0.14 -16.36 -9.50
C ARG A 129 -0.62 -15.18 -8.66
N LEU A 130 0.17 -14.78 -7.67
CA LEU A 130 -0.12 -13.61 -6.85
C LEU A 130 -0.11 -12.32 -7.67
N ARG A 131 0.90 -12.17 -8.54
CA ARG A 131 1.03 -11.03 -9.46
C ARG A 131 -0.15 -10.93 -10.41
N ASN A 132 -0.50 -12.02 -11.09
CA ASN A 132 -1.63 -12.04 -12.01
C ASN A 132 -2.96 -11.73 -11.31
N PHE A 133 -3.13 -12.15 -10.06
CA PHE A 133 -4.31 -11.81 -9.27
C PHE A 133 -4.36 -10.32 -8.93
N ALA A 134 -3.23 -9.72 -8.52
CA ALA A 134 -3.14 -8.28 -8.31
C ALA A 134 -3.39 -7.49 -9.61
N ASP A 135 -2.81 -7.93 -10.73
CA ASP A 135 -2.98 -7.34 -12.07
C ASP A 135 -4.45 -7.37 -12.51
N ALA A 136 -5.14 -8.50 -12.32
CA ALA A 136 -6.57 -8.63 -12.64
C ALA A 136 -7.47 -7.70 -11.81
N ASN A 137 -6.95 -7.20 -10.69
CA ASN A 137 -7.63 -6.28 -9.77
C ASN A 137 -6.99 -4.89 -9.82
N ASP A 138 -6.47 -4.48 -10.98
CA ASP A 138 -5.93 -3.14 -11.24
C ASP A 138 -4.84 -2.70 -10.24
N MET A 139 -4.04 -3.66 -9.74
CA MET A 139 -3.03 -3.40 -8.72
C MET A 139 -3.62 -2.79 -7.42
N ASP A 140 -4.82 -3.22 -7.04
CA ASP A 140 -5.43 -2.87 -5.75
C ASP A 140 -4.69 -3.57 -4.60
N GLY A 141 -4.23 -2.80 -3.62
CA GLY A 141 -3.51 -3.34 -2.47
C GLY A 141 -4.32 -4.34 -1.64
N THR A 142 -5.64 -4.23 -1.60
CA THR A 142 -6.50 -5.20 -0.93
C THR A 142 -6.49 -6.56 -1.63
N ALA A 143 -6.42 -6.61 -2.96
CA ALA A 143 -6.27 -7.86 -3.70
C ALA A 143 -4.90 -8.52 -3.42
N LEU A 144 -3.82 -7.74 -3.37
CA LEU A 144 -2.50 -8.24 -2.96
C LEU A 144 -2.54 -8.84 -1.55
N GLN A 145 -3.18 -8.17 -0.59
CA GLN A 145 -3.33 -8.67 0.77
C GLN A 145 -4.18 -9.93 0.85
N ALA A 146 -5.25 -10.05 0.05
CA ALA A 146 -6.05 -11.27 -0.04
C ALA A 146 -5.20 -12.47 -0.52
N GLY A 147 -4.41 -12.27 -1.57
CA GLY A 147 -3.53 -13.32 -2.09
C GLY A 147 -2.42 -13.73 -1.13
N LEU A 148 -1.81 -12.76 -0.41
CA LEU A 148 -0.85 -13.07 0.65
C LEU A 148 -1.50 -13.83 1.81
N ARG A 149 -2.74 -13.51 2.17
CA ARG A 149 -3.49 -14.21 3.21
C ARG A 149 -3.74 -15.68 2.85
N GLU A 150 -4.00 -15.99 1.59
CA GLU A 150 -4.13 -17.38 1.11
C GLU A 150 -2.82 -18.19 1.21
N LEU A 151 -1.67 -17.50 1.28
CA LEU A 151 -0.36 -18.10 1.58
C LEU A 151 -0.08 -18.21 3.09
N GLY A 152 -1.01 -17.81 3.95
CA GLY A 152 -0.92 -17.91 5.41
C GLY A 152 -0.47 -16.63 6.11
N TRP A 153 -0.32 -15.51 5.39
CA TRP A 153 -0.09 -14.22 6.03
C TRP A 153 -1.33 -13.80 6.84
N LYS A 154 -1.12 -13.07 7.93
CA LYS A 154 -2.22 -12.47 8.68
C LYS A 154 -2.51 -11.07 8.15
N VAL A 155 -3.79 -10.74 8.03
CA VAL A 155 -4.24 -9.39 7.67
C VAL A 155 -4.81 -8.71 8.91
N LEU A 156 -4.10 -7.69 9.39
CA LEU A 156 -4.45 -6.89 10.55
C LEU A 156 -5.14 -5.60 10.09
N TYR A 157 -6.18 -5.16 10.80
CA TYR A 157 -6.66 -3.78 10.66
C TYR A 157 -5.76 -2.86 11.49
N TRP A 158 -5.35 -1.73 10.91
CA TRP A 158 -4.60 -0.70 11.62
C TRP A 158 -5.37 0.61 11.67
N ASN A 159 -5.38 1.24 12.84
CA ASN A 159 -5.94 2.56 13.09
C ASN A 159 -5.34 3.12 14.40
N PRO A 160 -4.63 4.26 14.37
CA PRO A 160 -3.95 4.76 15.55
C PRO A 160 -4.92 5.28 16.62
N ASP A 161 -6.14 5.72 16.26
CA ASP A 161 -7.14 6.24 17.19
C ASP A 161 -8.54 6.21 16.57
N VAL A 162 -9.31 5.15 16.86
CA VAL A 162 -10.64 4.97 16.28
C VAL A 162 -11.64 6.05 16.74
N THR A 163 -11.37 6.72 17.86
CA THR A 163 -12.26 7.78 18.38
C THR A 163 -12.25 9.02 17.50
N LYS A 164 -11.21 9.17 16.66
CA LYS A 164 -11.05 10.29 15.72
C LYS A 164 -11.60 10.03 14.33
N ASN A 165 -12.12 8.83 14.06
CA ASN A 165 -12.59 8.43 12.74
C ASN A 165 -13.60 9.43 12.14
N LYS A 166 -14.61 9.86 12.91
CA LYS A 166 -15.62 10.82 12.43
C LYS A 166 -15.02 12.18 12.08
N ASP A 167 -14.05 12.65 12.88
CA ASP A 167 -13.35 13.92 12.63
C ASP A 167 -12.49 13.83 11.37
N TRP A 168 -11.76 12.72 11.18
CA TRP A 168 -10.99 12.46 9.97
C TRP A 168 -11.90 12.35 8.75
N ASP A 169 -13.04 11.66 8.89
CA ASP A 169 -14.03 11.53 7.81
C ASP A 169 -14.58 12.90 7.37
N ALA A 170 -14.90 13.77 8.31
CA ALA A 170 -15.36 15.12 8.02
C ALA A 170 -14.28 15.95 7.31
N LYS A 171 -13.03 15.89 7.79
CA LYS A 171 -11.90 16.62 7.20
C LYS A 171 -11.58 16.16 5.78
N GLU A 172 -11.53 14.85 5.54
CA GLU A 172 -11.26 14.32 4.21
C GLU A 172 -12.38 14.67 3.21
N LYS A 173 -13.65 14.60 3.62
CA LYS A 173 -14.79 15.01 2.77
C LYS A 173 -14.78 16.50 2.44
N ALA A 174 -14.35 17.35 3.37
CA ALA A 174 -14.23 18.78 3.10
C ALA A 174 -13.14 19.10 2.07
N ASN A 175 -12.05 18.32 2.06
CA ASN A 175 -10.91 18.52 1.16
C ASN A 175 -11.11 17.88 -0.23
N ASP A 176 -12.02 16.90 -0.37
CA ASP A 176 -12.36 16.26 -1.65
C ASP A 176 -13.89 16.17 -1.82
N TYR A 177 -14.51 17.33 -2.11
CA TYR A 177 -15.97 17.46 -2.28
C TYR A 177 -16.53 16.56 -3.39
N PHE A 178 -15.70 16.15 -4.36
CA PHE A 178 -16.09 15.32 -5.50
C PHE A 178 -15.62 13.87 -5.37
N ASN A 179 -15.34 13.36 -4.17
CA ASN A 179 -14.87 11.99 -3.89
C ASN A 179 -15.78 10.89 -4.48
N LYS A 180 -15.75 10.74 -5.80
CA LYS A 180 -16.56 9.84 -6.61
C LYS A 180 -16.13 8.39 -6.39
N LYS A 181 -14.88 8.19 -5.96
CA LYS A 181 -14.29 6.87 -5.75
C LYS A 181 -14.49 6.30 -4.35
N ARG A 182 -15.07 7.07 -3.41
CA ARG A 182 -15.35 6.68 -2.02
C ARG A 182 -14.14 6.11 -1.25
N PHE A 183 -12.93 6.50 -1.65
CA PHE A 183 -11.69 6.09 -0.97
C PHE A 183 -11.40 6.96 0.26
N TRP A 184 -11.85 8.21 0.24
CA TRP A 184 -11.64 9.18 1.32
C TRP A 184 -12.86 9.27 2.24
N GLY A 185 -12.65 9.45 3.53
CA GLY A 185 -13.67 9.79 4.52
C GLY A 185 -14.67 8.67 4.87
N TYR A 186 -14.16 7.44 5.01
CA TYR A 186 -14.93 6.27 5.45
C TYR A 186 -14.24 5.47 6.57
N HIS A 187 -13.40 6.11 7.38
CA HIS A 187 -12.74 5.50 8.53
C HIS A 187 -13.75 4.89 9.50
N GLU A 188 -14.81 5.62 9.85
CA GLU A 188 -15.83 5.15 10.81
C GLU A 188 -16.60 3.95 10.26
N TYR A 189 -17.02 4.03 9.00
CA TYR A 189 -17.71 2.94 8.32
C TYR A 189 -16.85 1.68 8.27
N ARG A 190 -15.59 1.80 7.85
CA ARG A 190 -14.64 0.68 7.76
C ARG A 190 -14.37 0.07 9.13
N TRP A 191 -14.23 0.89 10.17
CA TRP A 191 -14.07 0.38 11.53
C TRP A 191 -15.29 -0.43 11.96
N SER A 192 -16.50 0.08 11.72
CA SER A 192 -17.75 -0.63 12.00
C SER A 192 -17.85 -1.97 11.25
N THR A 193 -17.50 -2.04 9.96
CA THR A 193 -17.50 -3.32 9.22
C THR A 193 -16.46 -4.29 9.77
N VAL A 194 -15.28 -3.80 10.13
CA VAL A 194 -14.23 -4.62 10.73
C VAL A 194 -14.67 -5.18 12.09
N GLN A 195 -15.32 -4.37 12.93
CA GLN A 195 -15.85 -4.84 14.22
C GLN A 195 -16.97 -5.87 14.05
N ASN A 196 -17.94 -5.59 13.18
CA ASN A 196 -19.17 -6.37 13.08
C ASN A 196 -19.02 -7.65 12.26
N SER A 197 -18.20 -7.64 11.20
CA SER A 197 -18.10 -8.75 10.26
C SER A 197 -16.67 -9.18 9.95
N ARG A 198 -15.68 -8.65 10.67
CA ARG A 198 -14.25 -8.93 10.45
C ARG A 198 -13.86 -8.76 8.99
N THR A 199 -14.42 -7.73 8.36
CA THR A 199 -14.26 -7.49 6.93
C THR A 199 -13.93 -6.02 6.69
N TYR A 200 -12.92 -5.78 5.86
CA TYR A 200 -12.55 -4.48 5.33
C TYR A 200 -12.67 -4.55 3.82
N MET A 201 -13.74 -3.96 3.28
CA MET A 201 -14.12 -4.10 1.86
C MET A 201 -14.33 -5.58 1.49
N TYR A 202 -13.44 -6.16 0.68
CA TYR A 202 -13.51 -7.56 0.26
C TYR A 202 -12.59 -8.47 1.08
N ASN A 203 -11.73 -7.90 1.94
CA ASN A 203 -10.77 -8.64 2.74
C ASN A 203 -11.34 -9.06 4.08
N LYS A 204 -11.07 -10.31 4.45
CA LYS A 204 -11.18 -10.75 5.83
C LYS A 204 -10.02 -10.19 6.65
N VAL A 205 -10.33 -9.87 7.90
CA VAL A 205 -9.38 -9.30 8.86
C VAL A 205 -9.21 -10.28 10.01
N ASP A 206 -7.99 -10.76 10.17
CA ASP A 206 -7.64 -11.80 11.14
C ASP A 206 -7.43 -11.21 12.55
N ASP A 207 -7.02 -9.93 12.65
CA ASP A 207 -6.78 -9.24 13.92
C ASP A 207 -7.18 -7.75 13.83
N ILE A 208 -7.91 -7.28 14.86
CA ILE A 208 -8.46 -5.92 14.96
C ILE A 208 -8.02 -5.19 16.23
N THR A 209 -7.02 -5.72 16.92
CA THR A 209 -6.58 -5.27 18.25
C THR A 209 -5.13 -4.83 18.25
N THR A 210 -4.24 -5.58 17.59
CA THR A 210 -2.79 -5.38 17.73
C THR A 210 -2.33 -4.03 17.19
N LEU A 211 -2.91 -3.57 16.07
CA LEU A 211 -2.57 -2.28 15.44
C LEU A 211 -3.71 -1.26 15.56
N VAL A 212 -4.54 -1.37 16.59
CA VAL A 212 -5.65 -0.44 16.84
C VAL A 212 -5.44 0.34 18.14
N ASN A 213 -5.73 1.64 18.12
CA ASN A 213 -5.61 2.56 19.25
C ASN A 213 -4.19 2.69 19.83
N PHE A 214 -3.15 2.50 19.00
CA PHE A 214 -1.76 2.64 19.43
C PHE A 214 -1.30 4.10 19.58
N GLY A 215 -2.12 5.08 19.19
CA GLY A 215 -1.82 6.51 19.28
C GLY A 215 -0.48 6.86 18.64
N MET A 216 0.41 7.45 19.44
CA MET A 216 1.75 7.84 19.02
C MET A 216 2.81 6.73 19.20
N ASN A 217 2.42 5.55 19.68
CA ASN A 217 3.35 4.48 20.07
C ASN A 217 2.88 3.14 19.48
N PRO A 218 3.21 2.86 18.22
CA PRO A 218 2.98 1.53 17.64
C PRO A 218 3.58 0.43 18.54
N PRO A 219 3.00 -0.79 18.55
CA PRO A 219 3.52 -1.87 19.37
C PRO A 219 5.01 -2.12 19.11
N ALA A 220 5.80 -2.29 20.17
CA ALA A 220 7.25 -2.47 20.04
C ALA A 220 7.63 -3.64 19.12
N LYS A 221 6.90 -4.76 19.22
CA LYS A 221 7.07 -5.96 18.37
C LYS A 221 6.90 -5.68 16.87
N PHE A 222 6.26 -4.58 16.47
CA PHE A 222 6.14 -4.19 15.06
C PHE A 222 7.50 -3.87 14.43
N LYS A 223 8.48 -3.45 15.25
CA LYS A 223 9.85 -3.19 14.82
C LYS A 223 10.65 -4.47 14.50
N ASP A 224 10.16 -5.62 14.94
CA ASP A 224 10.83 -6.91 14.72
C ASP A 224 10.40 -7.59 13.42
N ILE A 225 9.43 -7.01 12.69
CA ILE A 225 8.89 -7.58 11.46
C ILE A 225 9.80 -7.22 10.29
N PRO A 226 10.49 -8.19 9.64
CA PRO A 226 11.48 -7.86 8.63
C PRO A 226 10.88 -7.24 7.37
N PHE A 227 9.65 -7.63 7.03
CA PHE A 227 8.92 -7.08 5.90
C PHE A 227 7.41 -7.16 6.11
N PHE A 228 6.67 -6.13 5.72
CA PHE A 228 5.21 -6.08 5.78
C PHE A 228 4.64 -5.26 4.61
N ILE A 229 3.36 -5.46 4.29
CA ILE A 229 2.63 -4.66 3.29
C ILE A 229 1.43 -3.98 3.93
N GLY A 230 1.50 -2.66 4.02
CA GLY A 230 0.40 -1.82 4.46
C GLY A 230 -0.43 -1.30 3.30
N THR A 231 -1.71 -1.08 3.56
CA THR A 231 -2.62 -0.37 2.65
C THR A 231 -3.40 0.69 3.41
N ALA A 232 -3.78 1.75 2.71
CA ALA A 232 -4.69 2.80 3.17
C ALA A 232 -5.72 3.13 2.08
N HIS A 233 -6.80 3.83 2.46
CA HIS A 233 -7.86 4.28 1.54
C HIS A 233 -8.34 3.18 0.59
N THR A 234 -8.81 2.08 1.17
CA THR A 234 -9.35 0.94 0.40
C THR A 234 -8.34 0.34 -0.61
N GLY A 235 -7.05 0.26 -0.25
CA GLY A 235 -6.06 -0.39 -1.14
C GLY A 235 -5.50 0.51 -2.24
N TYR A 236 -6.02 1.74 -2.38
CA TYR A 236 -5.48 2.72 -3.32
C TYR A 236 -4.03 3.07 -3.02
N HIS A 237 -3.72 3.27 -1.74
CA HIS A 237 -2.36 3.54 -1.30
C HIS A 237 -1.78 2.27 -0.67
N VAL A 238 -0.65 1.82 -1.21
CA VAL A 238 0.05 0.61 -0.77
C VAL A 238 1.46 1.00 -0.37
N PHE A 239 1.90 0.62 0.81
CA PHE A 239 3.24 0.95 1.27
C PHE A 239 3.89 -0.32 1.84
N PRO A 240 5.03 -0.74 1.29
CA PRO A 240 5.81 -1.78 1.93
C PRO A 240 6.58 -1.17 3.12
N GLY A 241 7.00 -2.01 4.03
CA GLY A 241 7.83 -1.59 5.13
C GLY A 241 8.65 -2.73 5.71
N ALA A 242 9.62 -2.34 6.53
CA ALA A 242 10.59 -3.23 7.14
C ALA A 242 10.98 -2.67 8.50
N PHE A 243 11.04 -3.53 9.52
CA PHE A 243 11.51 -3.21 10.87
C PHE A 243 10.81 -1.98 11.48
N GLY A 244 9.48 -1.94 11.36
CA GLY A 244 8.65 -0.85 11.87
C GLY A 244 8.73 0.46 11.08
N LYS A 245 9.46 0.49 9.94
CA LYS A 245 9.55 1.64 9.05
C LYS A 245 8.73 1.41 7.78
N VAL A 246 8.05 2.45 7.33
CA VAL A 246 7.51 2.53 5.98
C VAL A 246 8.63 2.93 5.03
N ILE A 247 8.75 2.27 3.88
CA ILE A 247 9.67 2.63 2.80
C ILE A 247 8.86 2.63 1.51
N GLU A 248 8.59 3.79 0.95
CA GLU A 248 7.63 3.93 -0.15
C GLU A 248 8.17 4.73 -1.32
N GLY A 249 7.81 4.31 -2.53
CA GLY A 249 7.99 5.06 -3.76
C GLY A 249 6.72 5.83 -4.10
N HIS A 250 6.86 7.06 -4.61
CA HIS A 250 5.70 7.91 -4.92
C HIS A 250 5.42 7.97 -6.43
N SER A 251 4.16 7.79 -6.81
CA SER A 251 3.76 7.69 -8.22
C SER A 251 3.70 9.03 -8.97
N THR A 252 3.59 10.17 -8.28
CA THR A 252 3.38 11.48 -8.91
C THR A 252 4.53 12.46 -8.70
N ARG A 253 5.51 12.11 -7.86
CA ARG A 253 6.63 13.00 -7.51
C ARG A 253 7.50 13.30 -8.72
N ALA A 254 7.98 14.54 -8.77
CA ALA A 254 8.97 14.96 -9.75
C ALA A 254 10.32 14.30 -9.46
N ILE A 255 11.13 14.09 -10.50
CA ILE A 255 12.47 13.51 -10.35
C ILE A 255 13.40 14.38 -9.50
N THR A 256 13.10 15.68 -9.36
CA THR A 256 13.84 16.59 -8.49
C THR A 256 13.41 16.53 -7.02
N ASP A 257 12.41 15.72 -6.67
CA ASP A 257 11.95 15.58 -5.29
C ASP A 257 12.77 14.51 -4.55
N SER A 258 13.47 14.94 -3.50
CA SER A 258 14.25 14.07 -2.61
C SER A 258 13.42 12.98 -1.93
N GLN A 259 12.09 13.11 -1.92
CA GLN A 259 11.15 12.16 -1.34
C GLN A 259 10.51 11.23 -2.38
N THR A 260 11.07 11.12 -3.59
CA THR A 260 10.55 10.19 -4.62
C THR A 260 10.55 8.75 -4.12
N VAL A 261 11.58 8.35 -3.39
CA VAL A 261 11.57 7.19 -2.49
C VAL A 261 11.89 7.70 -1.09
N GLU A 262 11.06 7.39 -0.11
CA GLU A 262 11.24 7.89 1.25
C GLU A 262 11.09 6.80 2.30
N SER A 263 11.51 7.13 3.53
CA SER A 263 11.31 6.28 4.68
C SER A 263 10.93 7.09 5.91
N SER A 264 10.08 6.50 6.73
CA SER A 264 9.60 7.05 7.99
C SER A 264 9.25 5.93 8.96
N ASP A 265 9.25 6.22 10.26
CA ASP A 265 8.69 5.27 11.24
C ASP A 265 7.19 5.13 10.99
N PHE A 266 6.65 3.91 11.07
CA PHE A 266 5.21 3.69 10.95
C PHE A 266 4.50 4.32 12.13
N ASN A 267 3.98 5.53 11.95
CA ASN A 267 3.11 6.22 12.88
C ASN A 267 2.50 7.42 12.15
N PRO A 268 1.28 7.29 11.61
CA PRO A 268 0.68 8.37 10.84
C PRO A 268 0.25 9.58 11.70
N LEU A 269 0.34 9.51 13.04
CA LEU A 269 0.09 10.65 13.93
C LEU A 269 1.37 11.41 14.29
N ALA A 270 2.54 10.77 14.16
CA ALA A 270 3.82 11.40 14.47
C ALA A 270 4.25 12.42 13.41
N ASN A 271 4.93 13.48 13.87
CA ASN A 271 5.59 14.41 12.95
C ASN A 271 6.67 13.65 12.17
N GLY A 272 6.57 13.67 10.84
CA GLY A 272 7.46 12.92 9.94
C GLY A 272 7.21 11.41 9.85
N GLY A 273 6.22 10.87 10.57
CA GLY A 273 5.85 9.46 10.54
C GLY A 273 5.01 9.07 9.30
N GLY A 274 5.02 7.78 8.97
CA GLY A 274 4.37 7.21 7.79
C GLY A 274 3.22 6.24 8.13
N PRO A 275 2.38 5.90 7.14
CA PRO A 275 2.29 6.51 5.81
C PRO A 275 1.87 7.99 5.91
N ARG A 276 2.42 8.87 5.06
CA ARG A 276 2.25 10.33 5.20
C ARG A 276 0.95 10.84 4.60
N GLY A 277 0.36 11.86 5.22
CA GLY A 277 -0.87 12.50 4.75
C GLY A 277 -2.12 12.05 5.50
N ALA A 278 -3.23 11.90 4.78
CA ALA A 278 -4.53 11.59 5.37
C ALA A 278 -4.74 10.07 5.64
N TYR A 279 -3.72 9.24 5.44
CA TYR A 279 -3.78 7.80 5.67
C TYR A 279 -3.87 7.46 7.17
N LYS A 280 -5.09 7.42 7.73
CA LYS A 280 -5.32 7.14 9.16
C LYS A 280 -5.91 5.76 9.48
N SER A 281 -6.19 4.93 8.48
CA SER A 281 -6.56 3.54 8.72
C SER A 281 -6.36 2.68 7.48
N GLY A 282 -6.25 1.37 7.67
CA GLY A 282 -6.32 0.41 6.58
C GLY A 282 -5.96 -0.99 7.05
N LEU A 283 -5.27 -1.74 6.19
CA LEU A 283 -4.88 -3.12 6.48
C LEU A 283 -3.36 -3.27 6.45
N MET A 284 -2.86 -4.24 7.19
CA MET A 284 -1.45 -4.61 7.27
C MET A 284 -1.34 -6.12 7.06
N ALA A 285 -0.69 -6.56 6.00
CA ALA A 285 -0.35 -7.97 5.81
C ALA A 285 0.99 -8.27 6.48
N ILE A 286 0.96 -9.20 7.43
CA ILE A 286 2.08 -9.61 8.27
C ILE A 286 2.45 -11.07 7.95
N PRO A 287 3.73 -11.37 7.74
CA PRO A 287 4.17 -12.74 7.45
C PRO A 287 3.87 -13.72 8.60
N PRO A 288 3.67 -15.01 8.30
CA PRO A 288 3.55 -16.06 9.32
C PRO A 288 4.70 -16.01 10.33
N GLY A 289 4.40 -16.25 11.60
CA GLY A 289 5.40 -16.28 12.68
C GLY A 289 5.56 -14.96 13.43
N TYR A 290 5.02 -13.85 12.93
CA TYR A 290 5.16 -12.52 13.53
C TYR A 290 3.84 -12.01 14.14
N LEU A 291 3.94 -11.15 15.18
CA LEU A 291 2.80 -10.60 15.94
C LEU A 291 1.78 -11.66 16.36
N GLN A 292 2.26 -12.63 17.14
CA GLN A 292 1.44 -13.58 17.90
C GLN A 292 1.26 -13.09 19.33
#